data_AF-R2PVQ1-F1
#
_entry.id   AF-R2PVQ1-F1
#
_cell.length_a   1.000
_cell.length_b   1.000
_cell.length_c   1.000
_cell.angle_alpha   90.00
_cell.angle_beta   90.00
_cell.angle_gamma   90.00
#
_symmetry.space_group_name_H-M   'P 1'
#
loop_
_entity.id
_entity.type
_entity.pdbx_description
1 polymer ?
#
loop_
_entity_poly.entity_id
_entity_poly.type
_entity_poly.pdbx_seq_one_letter_code
_entity_poly.pdbx_strand_id
1 'polypeptide(L)'
;MSEIISGDFLKSLRKEKKLSQKELAELAGISQSALVKYEKGIRKIPKDVDDTLSKILNVETLLKDEVDKLKTLIDQLIEYRDMNKLLNKELATKIGTSEVSLSYVLNRNRKPSKEMEQKISLFLSNDGKEILMDIKQDDGSFKLPVVDKMAMGKRIQEIRKARGETLEKFGKKFTRPAGKNVVTRWEKGINIPDIERLMNVAYLGKVTVPYILYGETFNKMLRKGNKVSKFEKLDPFRMGLRFRKIRRDYRLEREDFGKFFSPPITKWSMDRYENGKDIPNTDRTIQYAYIGKVSLEFLIYGI
;
A
#
# COMPACT_ATOMS: atom_id res chain seq x y z
N MET A 1 -12.66 -13.66 -19.06
CA MET A 1 -11.55 -13.90 -18.11
C MET A 1 -11.95 -14.70 -16.86
N SER A 2 -13.23 -14.76 -16.47
CA SER A 2 -13.71 -15.60 -15.34
C SER A 2 -13.62 -17.11 -15.64
N GLU A 3 -13.83 -17.51 -16.89
CA GLU A 3 -13.97 -18.93 -17.31
C GLU A 3 -12.66 -19.74 -17.23
N ILE A 4 -11.52 -19.06 -17.33
CA ILE A 4 -10.18 -19.68 -17.19
C ILE A 4 -9.89 -19.99 -15.72
N ILE A 5 -10.39 -19.14 -14.81
CA ILE A 5 -10.10 -19.19 -13.37
C ILE A 5 -10.77 -20.41 -12.71
N SER A 6 -12.00 -20.75 -13.09
CA SER A 6 -12.71 -21.94 -12.59
C SER A 6 -12.06 -23.25 -13.03
N GLY A 7 -11.54 -23.30 -14.27
CA GLY A 7 -10.84 -24.48 -14.80
C GLY A 7 -9.50 -24.75 -14.11
N ASP A 8 -8.70 -23.69 -13.92
CA ASP A 8 -7.43 -23.79 -13.18
C ASP A 8 -7.65 -24.13 -11.70
N PHE A 9 -8.70 -23.58 -11.08
CA PHE A 9 -9.07 -23.89 -9.71
C PHE A 9 -9.46 -25.36 -9.54
N LEU A 10 -10.33 -25.89 -10.41
CA LEU A 10 -10.67 -27.33 -10.44
C LEU A 10 -9.41 -28.20 -10.57
N LYS A 11 -8.49 -27.82 -11.46
CA LYS A 11 -7.23 -28.55 -11.68
C LYS A 11 -6.32 -28.54 -10.45
N SER A 12 -6.26 -27.43 -9.72
CA SER A 12 -5.47 -27.32 -8.48
C SER A 12 -6.02 -28.24 -7.37
N LEU A 13 -7.33 -28.22 -7.13
CA LEU A 13 -7.99 -29.05 -6.13
C LEU A 13 -7.84 -30.55 -6.43
N ARG A 14 -7.98 -30.94 -7.70
CA ARG A 14 -7.76 -32.33 -8.11
C ARG A 14 -6.34 -32.80 -7.77
N LYS A 15 -5.33 -31.97 -8.06
CA LYS A 15 -3.92 -32.28 -7.76
C LYS A 15 -3.63 -32.33 -6.27
N GLU A 16 -4.23 -31.46 -5.48
CA GLU A 16 -4.12 -31.47 -4.02
C GLU A 16 -4.65 -32.78 -3.42
N LYS A 17 -5.78 -33.26 -3.94
CA LYS A 17 -6.35 -34.58 -3.60
C LYS A 17 -5.61 -35.76 -4.24
N LYS A 18 -4.53 -35.50 -4.99
CA LYS A 18 -3.71 -36.50 -5.69
C LYS A 18 -4.50 -37.38 -6.68
N LEU A 19 -5.58 -36.86 -7.25
CA LEU A 19 -6.42 -37.58 -8.21
C LEU A 19 -5.95 -37.35 -9.65
N SER A 20 -6.00 -38.38 -10.47
CA SER A 20 -5.86 -38.28 -11.92
C SER A 20 -7.14 -37.73 -12.56
N GLN A 21 -7.04 -37.23 -13.80
CA GLN A 21 -8.21 -36.77 -14.55
C GLN A 21 -9.21 -37.90 -14.80
N LYS A 22 -8.75 -39.16 -14.87
CA LYS A 22 -9.61 -40.32 -15.05
C LYS A 22 -10.37 -40.63 -13.76
N GLU A 23 -9.66 -40.71 -12.64
CA GLU A 23 -10.24 -41.01 -11.32
C GLU A 23 -11.27 -39.96 -10.89
N LEU A 24 -10.98 -38.66 -11.05
CA LEU A 24 -11.96 -37.63 -10.69
C LEU A 24 -13.19 -37.67 -11.60
N ALA A 25 -13.01 -38.00 -12.88
CA ALA A 25 -14.12 -38.10 -13.83
C ALA A 25 -15.03 -39.29 -13.49
N GLU A 26 -14.45 -40.43 -13.14
CA GLU A 26 -15.17 -41.62 -12.67
C GLU A 26 -15.96 -41.34 -11.39
N LEU A 27 -15.33 -40.70 -10.39
CA LEU A 27 -15.98 -40.30 -9.14
C LEU A 27 -17.16 -39.34 -9.36
N ALA A 28 -17.04 -38.46 -10.36
CA ALA A 28 -18.06 -37.47 -10.69
C ALA A 28 -19.11 -37.96 -11.71
N GLY A 29 -19.01 -39.20 -12.20
CA GLY A 29 -19.95 -39.76 -13.18
C GLY A 29 -19.91 -39.06 -14.55
N ILE A 30 -18.78 -38.46 -14.92
CA ILE A 30 -18.58 -37.75 -16.20
C ILE A 30 -17.48 -38.40 -17.02
N SER A 31 -17.40 -38.11 -18.32
CA SER A 31 -16.29 -38.59 -19.14
C SER A 31 -14.99 -37.85 -18.79
N GLN A 32 -13.86 -38.57 -18.84
CA GLN A 32 -12.52 -37.97 -18.69
C GLN A 32 -12.31 -36.82 -19.68
N SER A 33 -12.83 -36.95 -20.91
CA SER A 33 -12.77 -35.92 -21.94
C SER A 33 -13.56 -34.66 -21.58
N ALA A 34 -14.68 -34.79 -20.87
CA ALA A 34 -15.45 -33.65 -20.37
C ALA A 34 -14.66 -32.93 -19.27
N LEU A 35 -14.09 -33.67 -18.31
CA LEU A 35 -13.25 -33.09 -17.25
C LEU A 35 -12.04 -32.32 -17.81
N VAL A 36 -11.36 -32.87 -18.82
CA VAL A 36 -10.22 -32.19 -19.49
C VAL A 36 -10.67 -30.87 -20.13
N LYS A 37 -11.85 -30.84 -20.76
CA LYS A 37 -12.40 -29.62 -21.37
C LYS A 37 -12.79 -28.59 -20.32
N TYR A 38 -13.27 -29.02 -19.14
CA TYR A 38 -13.56 -28.14 -18.00
C TYR A 38 -12.27 -27.53 -17.42
N GLU A 39 -11.24 -28.34 -17.16
CA GLU A 39 -9.96 -27.85 -16.63
C GLU A 39 -9.25 -26.88 -17.57
N LYS A 40 -9.40 -27.06 -18.88
CA LYS A 40 -8.82 -26.16 -19.90
C LYS A 40 -9.67 -24.90 -20.14
N GLY A 41 -10.83 -24.77 -19.49
CA GLY A 41 -11.78 -23.67 -19.73
C GLY A 41 -12.42 -23.68 -21.12
N ILE A 42 -12.31 -24.79 -21.86
CA ILE A 42 -12.87 -24.94 -23.22
C ILE A 42 -14.38 -25.18 -23.16
N ARG A 43 -14.86 -25.81 -22.08
CA ARG A 43 -16.29 -26.08 -21.84
C ARG A 43 -16.67 -25.56 -20.45
N LYS A 44 -17.84 -24.94 -20.34
CA LYS A 44 -18.41 -24.54 -19.04
C LYS A 44 -18.82 -25.76 -18.23
N ILE A 45 -18.56 -25.72 -16.93
CA ILE A 45 -19.02 -26.74 -15.97
C ILE A 45 -20.53 -26.52 -15.76
N PRO A 46 -21.40 -27.47 -16.13
CA PRO A 46 -22.81 -27.40 -15.81
C PRO A 46 -23.05 -27.39 -14.29
N LYS A 47 -24.13 -26.77 -13.81
CA LYS A 47 -24.39 -26.58 -12.38
C LYS A 47 -24.53 -27.90 -11.60
N ASP A 48 -25.17 -28.89 -12.20
CA ASP A 48 -25.30 -30.25 -11.68
C ASP A 48 -23.93 -30.96 -11.51
N VAL A 49 -23.03 -30.73 -12.48
CA VAL A 49 -21.66 -31.24 -12.43
C VAL A 49 -20.81 -30.49 -11.40
N ASP A 50 -21.02 -29.18 -11.23
CA ASP A 50 -20.38 -28.38 -10.17
C ASP A 50 -20.76 -28.90 -8.79
N ASP A 51 -22.05 -29.13 -8.52
CA ASP A 51 -22.51 -29.65 -7.23
C ASP A 51 -21.87 -31.01 -6.89
N THR A 52 -21.67 -31.85 -7.91
CA THR A 52 -21.08 -33.18 -7.74
C THR A 52 -19.58 -33.09 -7.50
N LEU A 53 -18.84 -32.34 -8.33
CA LEU A 53 -17.41 -32.14 -8.18
C LEU A 53 -17.06 -31.40 -6.88
N SER A 54 -17.87 -30.43 -6.47
CA SER A 54 -17.70 -29.66 -5.23
C SER A 54 -17.80 -30.54 -3.99
N LYS A 55 -18.76 -31.48 -3.97
CA LYS A 55 -18.88 -32.49 -2.91
C LYS A 55 -17.65 -33.41 -2.85
N ILE A 56 -17.17 -33.90 -3.99
CA ILE A 56 -16.01 -34.81 -4.07
C ILE A 56 -14.74 -34.10 -3.60
N LEU A 57 -14.56 -32.84 -3.98
CA LEU A 57 -13.36 -32.06 -3.67
C LEU A 57 -13.45 -31.34 -2.31
N ASN A 58 -14.59 -31.43 -1.62
CA ASN A 58 -14.88 -30.81 -0.32
C ASN A 58 -14.74 -29.27 -0.35
N VAL A 59 -15.40 -28.64 -1.33
CA VAL A 59 -15.48 -27.18 -1.48
C VAL A 59 -16.94 -26.76 -1.67
N GLU A 60 -17.28 -25.50 -1.36
CA GLU A 60 -18.67 -25.01 -1.47
C GLU A 60 -19.16 -24.90 -2.92
N THR A 61 -18.30 -24.45 -3.85
CA THR A 61 -18.56 -24.42 -5.30
C THR A 61 -17.23 -24.27 -6.07
N LEU A 62 -17.15 -24.84 -7.28
CA LEU A 62 -16.03 -24.62 -8.21
C LEU A 62 -16.31 -23.46 -9.16
N LEU A 63 -17.59 -23.08 -9.29
CA LEU A 63 -18.03 -21.88 -9.98
C LEU A 63 -17.80 -20.67 -9.06
N LYS A 64 -16.54 -20.25 -8.91
CA LYS A 64 -16.22 -18.91 -8.39
C LYS A 64 -16.64 -17.86 -9.41
N ASP A 65 -17.95 -17.64 -9.47
CA ASP A 65 -18.59 -16.73 -10.42
C ASP A 65 -18.41 -15.26 -10.03
N GLU A 66 -18.74 -14.39 -10.98
CA GLU A 66 -18.86 -12.93 -10.83
C GLU A 66 -19.65 -12.49 -9.59
N VAL A 67 -20.49 -13.37 -9.00
CA VAL A 67 -21.22 -13.15 -7.76
C VAL A 67 -20.28 -12.88 -6.56
N ASP A 68 -19.17 -13.61 -6.45
CA ASP A 68 -18.17 -13.39 -5.39
C ASP A 68 -17.34 -12.14 -5.65
N LYS A 69 -17.06 -11.83 -6.93
CA LYS A 69 -16.41 -10.57 -7.31
C LYS A 69 -17.30 -9.37 -7.00
N LEU A 70 -18.59 -9.48 -7.29
CA LEU A 70 -19.56 -8.42 -7.03
C LEU A 70 -19.75 -8.18 -5.54
N LYS A 71 -19.82 -9.28 -4.76
CA LYS A 71 -19.85 -9.21 -3.30
C LYS A 71 -18.61 -8.51 -2.76
N THR A 72 -17.42 -8.92 -3.22
CA THR A 72 -16.13 -8.29 -2.85
C THR A 72 -16.09 -6.81 -3.23
N LEU A 73 -16.58 -6.45 -4.41
CA LEU A 73 -16.59 -5.09 -4.93
C LEU A 73 -17.54 -4.17 -4.15
N ILE A 74 -18.70 -4.69 -3.73
CA ILE A 74 -19.62 -3.96 -2.86
C ILE A 74 -19.03 -3.81 -1.46
N ASP A 75 -18.39 -4.86 -0.93
CA ASP A 75 -17.74 -4.81 0.39
C ASP A 75 -16.59 -3.79 0.42
N GLN A 76 -15.77 -3.73 -0.63
CA GLN A 76 -14.73 -2.71 -0.81
C GLN A 76 -15.30 -1.28 -0.86
N LEU A 77 -16.48 -1.11 -1.48
CA LEU A 77 -17.14 0.18 -1.56
C LEU A 77 -17.68 0.65 -0.20
N ILE A 78 -18.23 -0.28 0.59
CA ILE A 78 -18.66 -0.03 1.97
C ILE A 78 -17.46 0.36 2.85
N GLU A 79 -16.37 -0.39 2.77
CA GLU A 79 -15.14 -0.08 3.52
C GLU A 79 -14.59 1.31 3.16
N TYR A 80 -14.56 1.67 1.87
CA TYR A 80 -14.14 3.00 1.43
C TYR A 80 -15.02 4.11 2.01
N ARG A 81 -16.35 3.93 1.99
CA ARG A 81 -17.30 4.90 2.56
C ARG A 81 -17.02 5.13 4.04
N ASP A 82 -16.86 4.05 4.79
CA ASP A 82 -16.75 4.07 6.24
C ASP A 82 -15.39 4.66 6.67
N MET A 83 -14.30 4.31 5.97
CA MET A 83 -12.97 4.89 6.22
C MET A 83 -12.92 6.40 5.99
N ASN A 84 -13.65 6.90 4.99
CA ASN A 84 -13.67 8.32 4.64
C ASN A 84 -14.83 9.10 5.29
N LYS A 85 -15.66 8.44 6.12
CA LYS A 85 -16.83 9.02 6.79
C LYS A 85 -17.78 9.75 5.82
N LEU A 86 -17.95 9.20 4.62
CA LEU A 86 -18.78 9.80 3.58
C LEU A 86 -20.27 9.53 3.81
N LEU A 87 -21.10 10.52 3.52
CA LEU A 87 -22.54 10.29 3.37
C LEU A 87 -22.81 9.55 2.06
N ASN A 88 -23.90 8.76 2.01
CA ASN A 88 -24.28 8.02 0.80
C ASN A 88 -24.49 8.96 -0.40
N LYS A 89 -25.00 10.17 -0.16
CA LYS A 89 -25.13 11.23 -1.17
C LYS A 89 -23.78 11.63 -1.77
N GLU A 90 -22.77 11.84 -0.95
CA GLU A 90 -21.43 12.26 -1.38
C GLU A 90 -20.74 11.15 -2.17
N LEU A 91 -20.83 9.91 -1.67
CA LEU A 91 -20.31 8.75 -2.37
C LEU A 91 -20.99 8.53 -3.74
N ALA A 92 -22.30 8.74 -3.81
CA ALA A 92 -23.05 8.64 -5.06
C ALA A 92 -22.62 9.70 -6.08
N THR A 93 -22.41 10.95 -5.63
CA THR A 93 -21.90 12.02 -6.51
C THR A 93 -20.52 11.70 -7.06
N LYS A 94 -19.63 11.12 -6.25
CA LYS A 94 -18.28 10.74 -6.69
C LYS A 94 -18.26 9.57 -7.68
N ILE A 95 -19.14 8.58 -7.51
CA ILE A 95 -19.27 7.44 -8.43
C ILE A 95 -19.98 7.86 -9.74
N GLY A 96 -20.71 8.98 -9.74
CA GLY A 96 -21.54 9.40 -10.87
C GLY A 96 -22.85 8.60 -10.95
N THR A 97 -23.49 8.38 -9.79
CA THR A 97 -24.76 7.66 -9.67
C THR A 97 -25.76 8.41 -8.77
N SER A 98 -26.99 7.90 -8.65
CA SER A 98 -27.97 8.45 -7.71
C SER A 98 -27.80 7.85 -6.30
N GLU A 99 -28.05 8.67 -5.28
CA GLU A 99 -28.02 8.24 -3.87
C GLU A 99 -28.95 7.06 -3.61
N VAL A 100 -30.15 7.10 -4.20
CA VAL A 100 -31.17 6.06 -4.08
C VAL A 100 -30.64 4.74 -4.66
N SER A 101 -30.10 4.76 -5.88
CA SER A 101 -29.53 3.58 -6.53
C SER A 101 -28.35 2.99 -5.74
N LEU A 102 -27.48 3.85 -5.22
CA LEU A 102 -26.33 3.43 -4.42
C LEU A 102 -26.77 2.79 -3.10
N SER A 103 -27.74 3.37 -2.40
CA SER A 103 -28.24 2.84 -1.13
C SER A 103 -28.82 1.43 -1.28
N TYR A 104 -29.58 1.17 -2.34
CA TYR A 104 -30.12 -0.18 -2.60
C TYR A 104 -29.03 -1.22 -2.88
N VAL A 105 -27.92 -0.82 -3.52
CA VAL A 105 -26.77 -1.68 -3.80
C VAL A 105 -25.97 -1.96 -2.52
N LEU A 106 -25.68 -0.93 -1.72
CA LEU A 106 -24.94 -1.07 -0.44
C LEU A 106 -25.71 -1.92 0.58
N ASN A 107 -27.03 -1.78 0.62
CA ASN A 107 -27.91 -2.58 1.49
C ASN A 107 -28.17 -4.00 0.94
N ARG A 108 -27.55 -4.38 -0.19
CA ARG A 108 -27.69 -5.70 -0.86
C ARG A 108 -29.12 -6.02 -1.31
N ASN A 109 -29.99 -5.02 -1.37
CA ASN A 109 -31.40 -5.16 -1.77
C ASN A 109 -31.56 -5.25 -3.30
N ARG A 110 -30.55 -4.83 -4.07
CA ARG A 110 -30.57 -4.87 -5.53
C ARG A 110 -29.18 -5.09 -6.12
N LYS A 111 -29.08 -5.94 -7.15
CA LYS A 111 -27.85 -6.08 -7.94
C LYS A 111 -27.60 -4.80 -8.76
N PRO A 112 -26.38 -4.23 -8.75
CA PRO A 112 -26.05 -3.10 -9.60
C PRO A 112 -26.15 -3.49 -11.08
N SER A 113 -26.45 -2.53 -11.94
CA SER A 113 -26.38 -2.73 -13.39
C SER A 113 -24.92 -2.86 -13.83
N LYS A 114 -24.67 -3.45 -15.01
CA LYS A 114 -23.30 -3.55 -15.55
C LYS A 114 -22.60 -2.19 -15.66
N GLU A 115 -23.35 -1.13 -15.99
CA GLU A 115 -22.83 0.23 -16.04
C GLU A 115 -22.44 0.74 -14.64
N MET A 116 -23.26 0.45 -13.63
CA MET A 116 -22.98 0.79 -12.24
C MET A 116 -21.80 -0.01 -11.69
N GLU A 117 -21.69 -1.30 -12.03
CA GLU A 117 -20.53 -2.14 -11.69
C GLU A 117 -19.24 -1.60 -12.31
N GLN A 118 -19.28 -1.15 -13.56
CA GLN A 118 -18.14 -0.50 -14.22
C GLN A 118 -17.80 0.82 -13.55
N LYS A 119 -18.79 1.66 -13.21
CA LYS A 119 -18.58 2.92 -12.47
C LYS A 119 -18.01 2.69 -11.10
N ILE A 120 -18.51 1.71 -10.34
CA ILE A 120 -17.96 1.33 -9.03
C ILE A 120 -16.56 0.74 -9.20
N SER A 121 -16.33 -0.14 -10.17
CA SER A 121 -15.01 -0.73 -10.41
C SER A 121 -14.00 0.34 -10.80
N LEU A 122 -14.38 1.28 -11.67
CA LEU A 122 -13.59 2.43 -12.07
C LEU A 122 -13.35 3.37 -10.88
N PHE A 123 -14.38 3.65 -10.08
CA PHE A 123 -14.30 4.45 -8.87
C PHE A 123 -13.39 3.78 -7.84
N LEU A 124 -13.52 2.50 -7.53
CA LEU A 124 -12.58 1.79 -6.65
C LEU A 124 -11.17 1.71 -7.26
N SER A 125 -11.07 1.73 -8.58
CA SER A 125 -9.80 1.82 -9.30
C SER A 125 -9.24 3.25 -9.41
N ASN A 126 -9.99 4.30 -9.09
CA ASN A 126 -9.60 5.71 -9.26
C ASN A 126 -9.63 6.47 -7.92
N ASP A 127 -10.71 6.31 -7.16
CA ASP A 127 -11.00 6.84 -5.82
C ASP A 127 -10.77 5.79 -4.71
N GLY A 128 -10.94 4.50 -4.94
CA GLY A 128 -10.27 3.48 -4.10
C GLY A 128 -8.74 3.59 -4.23
N LYS A 129 -8.27 4.17 -5.34
CA LYS A 129 -6.92 4.74 -5.48
C LYS A 129 -6.77 6.17 -4.94
N GLU A 130 -7.79 6.94 -4.58
CA GLU A 130 -7.59 8.17 -3.77
C GLU A 130 -7.11 7.82 -2.35
N ILE A 131 -7.24 6.57 -1.90
CA ILE A 131 -6.54 6.07 -0.70
C ILE A 131 -5.07 5.73 -0.99
N LEU A 132 -4.71 5.53 -2.26
CA LEU A 132 -3.38 5.23 -2.78
C LEU A 132 -2.88 6.34 -3.71
N MET A 133 -2.06 7.22 -3.14
CA MET A 133 -0.90 7.75 -3.87
C MET A 133 -1.21 8.86 -4.89
N ASP A 134 -1.39 10.08 -4.40
CA ASP A 134 -1.03 11.28 -5.17
C ASP A 134 0.49 11.27 -5.42
N ILE A 135 0.92 10.57 -6.48
CA ILE A 135 1.83 10.99 -7.57
C ILE A 135 1.64 9.96 -8.71
N LYS A 136 0.84 10.27 -9.74
CA LYS A 136 0.70 9.41 -10.92
C LYS A 136 1.89 9.59 -11.88
N GLN A 137 2.49 8.50 -12.33
CA GLN A 137 3.25 8.41 -13.59
C GLN A 137 2.54 7.41 -14.53
N ASP A 138 2.80 7.52 -15.83
CA ASP A 138 2.06 6.85 -16.91
C ASP A 138 2.10 5.30 -16.86
N ASP A 139 3.04 4.72 -16.10
CA ASP A 139 3.19 3.28 -15.92
C ASP A 139 2.34 2.68 -14.77
N GLY A 140 1.58 3.51 -14.05
CA GLY A 140 0.79 3.08 -12.90
C GLY A 140 1.61 2.73 -11.65
N SER A 141 2.91 3.03 -11.64
CA SER A 141 3.78 2.86 -10.47
C SER A 141 3.78 4.10 -9.58
N PHE A 142 3.75 3.90 -8.26
CA PHE A 142 4.05 4.96 -7.30
C PHE A 142 5.57 5.13 -7.19
N LYS A 143 6.06 6.30 -7.59
CA LYS A 143 7.44 6.70 -7.33
C LYS A 143 7.41 8.02 -6.56
N LEU A 144 7.97 8.00 -5.35
CA LEU A 144 8.39 9.23 -4.68
C LEU A 144 9.24 10.07 -5.65
N PRO A 145 9.21 11.41 -5.54
CA PRO A 145 10.08 12.24 -6.33
C PRO A 145 11.53 11.85 -6.05
N VAL A 146 12.34 11.80 -7.10
CA VAL A 146 13.77 11.51 -6.94
C VAL A 146 14.41 12.70 -6.24
N VAL A 147 15.18 12.44 -5.19
CA VAL A 147 15.92 13.49 -4.48
C VAL A 147 16.99 14.07 -5.40
N ASP A 148 16.81 15.31 -5.84
CA ASP A 148 17.92 16.11 -6.35
C ASP A 148 18.83 16.46 -5.16
N LYS A 149 19.94 15.73 -5.05
CA LYS A 149 20.88 15.88 -3.94
C LYS A 149 21.54 17.26 -3.93
N MET A 150 21.76 17.87 -5.08
CA MET A 150 22.37 19.20 -5.17
C MET A 150 21.39 20.26 -4.67
N ALA A 151 20.13 20.19 -5.09
CA ALA A 151 19.08 21.08 -4.59
C ALA A 151 18.81 20.87 -3.08
N MET A 152 18.80 19.62 -2.61
CA MET A 152 18.71 19.28 -1.18
C MET A 152 19.87 19.90 -0.39
N GLY A 153 21.10 19.77 -0.90
CA GLY A 153 22.30 20.34 -0.28
C GLY A 153 22.24 21.86 -0.18
N LYS A 154 21.77 22.53 -1.23
CA LYS A 154 21.52 23.99 -1.22
C LYS A 154 20.52 24.39 -0.13
N ARG A 155 19.39 23.68 -0.01
CA ARG A 155 18.39 23.95 1.04
C ARG A 155 18.96 23.77 2.45
N ILE A 156 19.77 22.73 2.68
CA ILE A 156 20.47 22.54 3.97
C ILE A 156 21.42 23.71 4.24
N GLN A 157 22.17 24.15 3.23
CA GLN A 157 23.07 25.28 3.34
C GLN A 157 22.34 26.59 3.65
N GLU A 158 21.21 26.85 2.99
CA GLU A 158 20.37 28.02 3.22
C GLU A 158 19.85 28.05 4.66
N ILE A 159 19.35 26.91 5.17
CA ILE A 159 18.91 26.78 6.56
C ILE A 159 20.06 27.13 7.53
N ARG A 160 21.27 26.62 7.29
CA ARG A 160 22.43 26.94 8.13
C ARG A 160 22.82 28.42 8.04
N LYS A 161 22.91 28.97 6.82
CA LYS A 161 23.34 30.36 6.58
C LYS A 161 22.34 31.37 7.15
N ALA A 162 21.04 31.12 7.02
CA ALA A 162 19.98 31.94 7.62
C ALA A 162 20.10 32.06 9.15
N ARG A 163 20.81 31.11 9.79
CA ARG A 163 21.07 31.08 11.23
C ARG A 163 22.44 31.67 11.60
N GLY A 164 23.24 32.13 10.64
CA GLY A 164 24.59 32.66 10.87
C GLY A 164 25.57 31.63 11.45
N GLU A 165 25.35 30.33 11.20
CA GLU A 165 26.12 29.26 11.84
C GLU A 165 27.26 28.75 10.95
N THR A 166 28.43 28.51 11.56
CA THR A 166 29.51 27.76 10.90
C THR A 166 29.09 26.29 10.74
N LEU A 167 29.73 25.58 9.81
CA LEU A 167 29.50 24.14 9.60
C LEU A 167 29.64 23.32 10.89
N GLU A 168 30.63 23.67 11.72
CA GLU A 168 30.88 23.02 13.01
C GLU A 168 29.81 23.34 14.05
N LYS A 169 29.44 24.62 14.18
CA LYS A 169 28.40 25.04 15.12
C LYS A 169 27.04 24.43 14.76
N PHE A 170 26.74 24.31 13.48
CA PHE A 170 25.53 23.67 12.98
C PHE A 170 25.51 22.17 13.33
N GLY A 171 26.57 21.44 12.98
CA GLY A 171 26.64 20.00 13.21
C GLY A 171 26.65 19.57 14.69
N LYS A 172 27.09 20.44 15.60
CA LYS A 172 27.06 20.20 17.06
C LYS A 172 25.64 20.25 17.67
N LYS A 173 24.64 20.79 16.96
CA LYS A 173 23.27 20.93 17.47
C LYS A 173 22.40 19.68 17.31
N PHE A 174 22.89 18.66 16.62
CA PHE A 174 22.12 17.45 16.38
C PHE A 174 22.24 16.48 17.54
N THR A 175 21.19 15.67 17.76
CA THR A 175 21.20 14.56 18.74
C THR A 175 22.43 13.67 18.57
N ARG A 176 22.81 13.39 17.32
CA ARG A 176 24.10 12.80 16.94
C ARG A 176 24.96 13.83 16.23
N PRO A 177 26.00 14.37 16.88
CA PRO A 177 26.86 15.39 16.29
C PRO A 177 27.39 15.01 14.90
N ALA A 178 27.45 16.00 14.02
CA ALA A 178 28.05 15.87 12.70
C ALA A 178 29.28 16.78 12.60
N GLY A 179 30.41 16.22 12.18
CA GLY A 179 31.61 17.03 11.93
C GLY A 179 31.47 17.92 10.70
N LYS A 180 32.29 18.96 10.62
CA LYS A 180 32.37 19.90 9.48
C LYS A 180 32.32 19.20 8.12
N ASN A 181 33.16 18.19 7.93
CA ASN A 181 33.27 17.46 6.66
C ASN A 181 31.98 16.75 6.27
N VAL A 182 31.20 16.27 7.24
CA VAL A 182 29.92 15.60 7.00
C VAL A 182 28.88 16.62 6.52
N VAL A 183 28.77 17.75 7.22
CA VAL A 183 27.85 18.85 6.83
C VAL A 183 28.21 19.37 5.43
N THR A 184 29.50 19.58 5.15
CA THR A 184 29.97 19.99 3.82
C THR A 184 29.55 19.01 2.72
N ARG A 185 29.62 17.69 2.97
CA ARG A 185 29.21 16.68 1.98
C ARG A 185 27.70 16.73 1.71
N TRP A 186 26.88 17.00 2.72
CA TRP A 186 25.44 17.20 2.50
C TRP A 186 25.16 18.46 1.69
N GLU A 187 25.80 19.59 2.04
CA GLU A 187 25.60 20.86 1.32
C GLU A 187 26.04 20.80 -0.15
N LYS A 188 27.02 19.95 -0.45
CA LYS A 188 27.48 19.66 -1.82
C LYS A 188 26.67 18.57 -2.53
N GLY A 189 25.63 18.01 -1.89
CA GLY A 189 24.80 16.95 -2.46
C GLY A 189 25.51 15.60 -2.65
N ILE A 190 26.63 15.36 -1.95
CA ILE A 190 27.40 14.12 -2.07
C ILE A 190 26.64 12.95 -1.41
N ASN A 191 26.09 13.18 -0.22
CA ASN A 191 25.33 12.19 0.54
C ASN A 191 24.05 12.78 1.12
N ILE A 192 23.03 11.93 1.29
CA ILE A 192 21.78 12.27 1.95
C ILE A 192 21.97 12.05 3.46
N PRO A 193 21.61 13.00 4.34
CA PRO A 193 21.65 12.76 5.77
C PRO A 193 20.67 11.65 6.17
N ASP A 194 21.00 10.91 7.22
CA ASP A 194 20.07 9.96 7.80
C ASP A 194 18.83 10.67 8.39
N ILE A 195 17.76 9.91 8.60
CA ILE A 195 16.47 10.48 8.97
C ILE A 195 16.54 11.27 10.29
N GLU A 196 17.30 10.82 11.28
CA GLU A 196 17.44 11.53 12.57
C GLU A 196 18.09 12.91 12.37
N ARG A 197 19.12 12.98 11.53
CA ARG A 197 19.76 14.26 11.19
C ARG A 197 18.87 15.16 10.35
N LEU A 198 18.09 14.60 9.42
CA LEU A 198 17.11 15.39 8.67
C LEU A 198 16.02 15.97 9.56
N MET A 199 15.52 15.22 10.56
CA MET A 199 14.58 15.74 11.56
C MET A 199 15.19 16.92 12.33
N ASN A 200 16.46 16.82 12.73
CA ASN A 200 17.18 17.91 13.38
C ASN A 200 17.33 19.15 12.46
N VAL A 201 17.71 18.96 11.20
CA VAL A 201 17.83 20.07 10.22
C VAL A 201 16.48 20.74 9.98
N ALA A 202 15.42 19.95 9.81
CA ALA A 202 14.05 20.43 9.62
C ALA A 202 13.58 21.29 10.80
N TYR A 203 13.82 20.83 12.02
CA TYR A 203 13.52 21.58 13.22
C TYR A 203 14.30 22.89 13.33
N LEU A 204 15.62 22.88 13.10
CA LEU A 204 16.44 24.09 13.16
C LEU A 204 16.05 25.11 12.09
N GLY A 205 15.60 24.64 10.93
CA GLY A 205 15.10 25.46 9.82
C GLY A 205 13.62 25.83 9.92
N LYS A 206 12.86 25.26 10.87
CA LYS A 206 11.40 25.39 10.96
C LYS A 206 10.67 25.00 9.65
N VAL A 207 11.18 23.98 8.97
CA VAL A 207 10.66 23.42 7.72
C VAL A 207 10.33 21.94 7.89
N THR A 208 9.78 21.30 6.87
CA THR A 208 9.51 19.85 6.88
C THR A 208 10.65 19.07 6.22
N VAL A 209 10.82 17.79 6.58
CA VAL A 209 11.78 16.90 5.90
C VAL A 209 11.47 16.76 4.40
N PRO A 210 10.21 16.58 3.95
CA PRO A 210 9.87 16.61 2.53
C PRO A 210 10.33 17.89 1.81
N TYR A 211 10.22 19.06 2.42
CA TYR A 211 10.75 20.30 1.84
C TYR A 211 12.27 20.22 1.62
N ILE A 212 13.02 19.73 2.61
CA ILE A 212 14.48 19.61 2.47
C ILE A 212 14.85 18.67 1.32
N LEU A 213 14.15 17.55 1.18
CA LEU A 213 14.48 16.53 0.19
C LEU A 213 14.00 16.87 -1.22
N TYR A 214 12.78 17.39 -1.34
CA TYR A 214 12.08 17.48 -2.62
C TYR A 214 11.66 18.91 -3.00
N GLY A 215 11.78 19.87 -2.07
CA GLY A 215 11.42 21.27 -2.29
C GLY A 215 9.98 21.61 -1.93
N GLU A 216 9.58 22.85 -2.26
CA GLU A 216 8.31 23.45 -1.83
C GLU A 216 7.08 22.66 -2.28
N THR A 217 7.13 22.13 -3.50
CA THR A 217 6.04 21.33 -4.10
C THR A 217 5.60 20.16 -3.24
N PHE A 218 6.50 19.57 -2.46
CA PHE A 218 6.24 18.38 -1.64
C PHE A 218 6.27 18.67 -0.14
N ASN A 219 6.28 19.93 0.29
CA ASN A 219 6.42 20.31 1.70
C ASN A 219 5.35 19.67 2.62
N LYS A 220 4.14 19.45 2.08
CA LYS A 220 2.94 18.92 2.75
C LYS A 220 2.62 17.48 2.32
N MET A 221 3.57 16.79 1.68
CA MET A 221 3.38 15.40 1.22
C MET A 221 3.06 14.43 2.39
N LEU A 222 3.51 14.75 3.60
CA LEU A 222 3.28 13.93 4.79
C LEU A 222 2.32 14.62 5.75
N ARG A 223 1.62 13.80 6.57
CA ARG A 223 0.75 14.31 7.63
C ARG A 223 1.55 15.16 8.61
N LYS A 224 0.99 16.29 9.02
CA LYS A 224 1.58 17.16 10.03
C LYS A 224 1.58 16.47 11.39
N GLY A 225 2.76 16.33 11.99
CA GLY A 225 2.94 15.79 13.34
C GLY A 225 2.84 16.85 14.44
N ASN A 226 2.97 16.38 15.68
CA ASN A 226 3.09 17.25 16.83
C ASN A 226 4.44 17.99 16.84
N LYS A 227 4.45 19.21 17.39
CA LYS A 227 5.68 19.99 17.49
C LYS A 227 6.66 19.29 18.43
N VAL A 228 7.86 19.02 17.93
CA VAL A 228 8.95 18.47 18.74
C VAL A 228 9.66 19.62 19.45
N SER A 229 9.74 19.59 20.77
CA SER A 229 10.52 20.58 21.56
C SER A 229 11.98 20.13 21.76
N LYS A 230 12.21 18.82 21.81
CA LYS A 230 13.51 18.18 21.97
C LYS A 230 13.51 16.83 21.28
N PHE A 231 14.52 16.55 20.45
CA PHE A 231 14.68 15.22 19.87
C PHE A 231 15.34 14.28 20.87
N GLU A 232 14.69 13.15 21.08
CA GLU A 232 15.34 11.98 21.66
C GLU A 232 16.15 11.25 20.58
N LYS A 233 17.06 10.38 21.01
CA LYS A 233 17.72 9.47 20.09
C LYS A 233 16.68 8.51 19.51
N LEU A 234 16.75 8.26 18.21
CA LEU A 234 15.86 7.31 17.54
C LEU A 234 16.00 5.93 18.17
N ASP A 235 14.87 5.34 18.58
CA ASP A 235 14.77 3.97 19.09
C ASP A 235 14.29 3.04 17.97
N PRO A 236 15.17 2.17 17.42
CA PRO A 236 14.82 1.30 16.29
C PRO A 236 13.71 0.31 16.62
N PHE A 237 13.62 -0.15 17.87
CA PHE A 237 12.60 -1.12 18.28
C PHE A 237 11.22 -0.46 18.32
N ARG A 238 11.10 0.71 18.96
CA ARG A 238 9.84 1.47 19.00
C ARG A 238 9.38 1.90 17.61
N MET A 239 10.32 2.34 16.76
CA MET A 239 10.05 2.64 15.36
C MET A 239 9.57 1.40 14.59
N GLY A 240 10.22 0.24 14.81
CA GLY A 240 9.83 -1.04 14.24
C GLY A 240 8.41 -1.48 14.61
N LEU A 241 8.00 -1.27 15.87
CA LEU A 241 6.61 -1.52 16.30
C LEU A 241 5.61 -0.65 15.53
N ARG A 242 5.96 0.60 15.21
CA ARG A 242 5.12 1.50 14.41
C ARG A 242 5.06 1.07 12.95
N PHE A 243 6.15 0.61 12.34
CA PHE A 243 6.10 -0.01 11.01
C PHE A 243 5.18 -1.23 10.98
N ARG A 244 5.28 -2.10 11.99
CA ARG A 244 4.42 -3.26 12.12
C ARG A 244 2.96 -2.87 12.29
N LYS A 245 2.68 -1.83 13.07
CA LYS A 245 1.32 -1.29 13.24
C LYS A 245 0.76 -0.84 11.90
N ILE A 246 1.50 0.01 11.17
CA ILE A 246 1.09 0.49 9.84
C ILE A 246 0.75 -0.69 8.94
N ARG A 247 1.62 -1.68 8.80
CA ARG A 247 1.32 -2.85 7.97
C ARG A 247 0.07 -3.61 8.42
N ARG A 248 -0.11 -3.80 9.73
CA ARG A 248 -1.27 -4.49 10.29
C ARG A 248 -2.57 -3.74 10.08
N ASP A 249 -2.52 -2.41 10.04
CA ASP A 249 -3.69 -1.57 9.71
C ASP A 249 -4.16 -1.85 8.27
N TYR A 250 -3.25 -2.26 7.38
CA TYR A 250 -3.57 -2.77 6.03
C TYR A 250 -3.99 -4.24 5.98
N ARG A 251 -3.92 -4.99 7.09
CA ARG A 251 -4.19 -6.44 7.17
C ARG A 251 -3.35 -7.29 6.19
N LEU A 252 -2.12 -6.87 5.90
CA LEU A 252 -1.25 -7.55 4.95
C LEU A 252 -0.06 -8.25 5.61
N GLU A 253 0.38 -9.32 4.96
CA GLU A 253 1.65 -9.95 5.26
C GLU A 253 2.83 -9.10 4.79
N ARG A 254 4.00 -9.35 5.37
CA ARG A 254 5.23 -8.56 5.10
C ARG A 254 5.62 -8.56 3.63
N GLU A 255 5.40 -9.68 2.95
CA GLU A 255 5.74 -9.84 1.54
C GLU A 255 4.86 -8.97 0.65
N ASP A 256 3.54 -8.98 0.88
CA ASP A 256 2.60 -8.18 0.11
C ASP A 256 2.72 -6.69 0.43
N PHE A 257 2.89 -6.35 1.71
CA PHE A 257 3.10 -4.97 2.11
C PHE A 257 4.40 -4.39 1.54
N GLY A 258 5.44 -5.22 1.41
CA GLY A 258 6.71 -4.85 0.80
C GLY A 258 6.58 -4.39 -0.67
N LYS A 259 5.52 -4.81 -1.38
CA LYS A 259 5.25 -4.43 -2.78
C LYS A 259 4.77 -2.98 -2.94
N PHE A 260 4.28 -2.33 -1.88
CA PHE A 260 3.90 -0.91 -1.93
C PHE A 260 5.09 0.05 -1.97
N PHE A 261 6.29 -0.46 -1.71
CA PHE A 261 7.50 0.33 -1.71
C PHE A 261 8.11 0.38 -3.11
N SER A 262 8.80 1.47 -3.41
CA SER A 262 9.52 1.68 -4.66
C SER A 262 10.99 1.99 -4.37
N PRO A 263 11.94 1.08 -4.66
CA PRO A 263 11.72 -0.29 -5.16
C PRO A 263 11.00 -1.18 -4.12
N PRO A 264 10.48 -2.36 -4.47
CA PRO A 264 9.88 -3.25 -3.46
C PRO A 264 10.85 -3.60 -2.33
N ILE A 265 10.33 -3.79 -1.11
CA ILE A 265 11.12 -4.26 0.03
C ILE A 265 10.84 -5.76 0.24
N THR A 266 11.89 -6.54 0.48
CA THR A 266 11.74 -7.98 0.74
C THR A 266 11.14 -8.25 2.11
N LYS A 267 10.47 -9.40 2.27
CA LYS A 267 9.99 -9.89 3.58
C LYS A 267 11.09 -9.87 4.65
N TRP A 268 12.33 -10.22 4.29
CA TRP A 268 13.47 -10.26 5.22
C TRP A 268 13.83 -8.87 5.75
N SER A 269 13.96 -7.88 4.86
CA SER A 269 14.25 -6.49 5.28
C SER A 269 13.10 -5.93 6.12
N MET A 270 11.86 -6.21 5.73
CA MET A 270 10.68 -5.80 6.51
C MET A 270 10.71 -6.38 7.93
N ASP A 271 11.03 -7.66 8.07
CA ASP A 271 11.13 -8.31 9.37
C ASP A 271 12.20 -7.63 10.25
N ARG A 272 13.36 -7.30 9.67
CA ARG A 272 14.41 -6.58 10.41
C ARG A 272 13.99 -5.20 10.85
N TYR A 273 13.33 -4.43 9.99
CA TYR A 273 12.82 -3.11 10.34
C TYR A 273 11.77 -3.18 11.43
N GLU A 274 10.80 -4.08 11.31
CA GLU A 274 9.73 -4.23 12.30
C GLU A 274 10.21 -4.75 13.66
N ASN A 275 11.30 -5.50 13.69
CA ASN A 275 11.92 -6.01 14.91
C ASN A 275 13.00 -5.06 15.47
N GLY A 276 13.23 -3.90 14.84
CA GLY A 276 14.26 -2.95 15.25
C GLY A 276 15.70 -3.47 15.08
N LYS A 277 15.90 -4.54 14.31
CA LYS A 277 17.22 -5.12 14.00
C LYS A 277 17.96 -4.34 12.91
N ASP A 278 17.27 -3.43 12.24
CA ASP A 278 17.82 -2.54 11.24
C ASP A 278 16.96 -1.27 11.13
N ILE A 279 17.53 -0.17 10.63
CA ILE A 279 16.83 1.10 10.41
C ILE A 279 16.73 1.32 8.90
N PRO A 280 15.51 1.49 8.34
CA PRO A 280 15.38 1.81 6.94
C PRO A 280 16.06 3.15 6.62
N ASN A 281 16.60 3.27 5.40
CA ASN A 281 17.18 4.55 4.97
C ASN A 281 16.11 5.67 4.91
N THR A 282 16.56 6.91 4.72
CA THR A 282 15.69 8.09 4.70
C THR A 282 14.53 7.94 3.73
N ASP A 283 14.81 7.51 2.49
CA ASP A 283 13.80 7.35 1.45
C ASP A 283 12.73 6.32 1.86
N ARG A 284 13.16 5.15 2.35
CA ARG A 284 12.25 4.13 2.89
C ARG A 284 11.41 4.63 4.07
N THR A 285 12.01 5.41 4.96
CA THR A 285 11.30 5.95 6.12
C THR A 285 10.18 6.90 5.69
N ILE A 286 10.43 7.70 4.65
CA ILE A 286 9.42 8.58 4.05
C ILE A 286 8.34 7.76 3.36
N GLN A 287 8.69 6.70 2.63
CA GLN A 287 7.71 5.77 2.07
C GLN A 287 6.81 5.19 3.15
N TYR A 288 7.37 4.74 4.27
CA TYR A 288 6.57 4.26 5.41
C TYR A 288 5.63 5.33 5.96
N ALA A 289 6.11 6.56 6.14
CA ALA A 289 5.27 7.66 6.65
C ALA A 289 4.13 7.98 5.68
N TYR A 290 4.44 8.01 4.39
CA TYR A 290 3.49 8.28 3.32
C TYR A 290 2.43 7.17 3.22
N ILE A 291 2.87 5.91 3.07
CA ILE A 291 1.99 4.74 3.00
C ILE A 291 1.13 4.68 4.26
N GLY A 292 1.73 4.82 5.44
CA GLY A 292 0.99 4.79 6.70
C GLY A 292 0.10 6.00 6.98
N LYS A 293 0.13 7.04 6.14
CA LYS A 293 -0.59 8.31 6.36
C LYS A 293 -0.32 8.92 7.74
N VAL A 294 0.92 8.80 8.20
CA VAL A 294 1.40 9.30 9.49
C VAL A 294 2.46 10.37 9.29
N SER A 295 2.69 11.15 10.36
CA SER A 295 3.80 12.10 10.39
C SER A 295 5.14 11.39 10.65
N LEU A 296 6.25 12.03 10.29
CA LEU A 296 7.57 11.51 10.64
C LEU A 296 7.82 11.58 12.14
N GLU A 297 7.27 12.58 12.82
CA GLU A 297 7.35 12.71 14.27
C GLU A 297 6.71 11.52 14.99
N PHE A 298 5.52 11.11 14.55
CA PHE A 298 4.86 9.92 15.08
C PHE A 298 5.66 8.68 14.74
N LEU A 299 6.06 8.53 13.48
CA LEU A 299 6.74 7.32 13.01
C LEU A 299 8.07 7.09 13.72
N ILE A 300 8.85 8.15 13.92
CA ILE A 300 10.21 8.06 14.49
C ILE A 300 10.16 8.12 16.01
N TYR A 301 9.40 9.05 16.59
CA TYR A 301 9.45 9.36 18.02
C TYR A 301 8.17 8.95 18.78
N GLY A 302 7.06 8.73 18.09
CA GLY A 302 5.79 8.32 18.70
C GLY A 302 4.95 9.47 19.24
N ILE A 303 5.23 10.69 18.80
CA ILE A 303 4.54 11.92 19.19
C ILE A 303 3.67 12.47 18.08
#